data_AF-U7NLK6-F1
#
_entry.id   AF-U7NLK6-F1
#
_cell.length_a   1.000
_cell.length_b   1.000
_cell.length_c   1.000
_cell.angle_alpha   90.00
_cell.angle_beta   90.00
_cell.angle_gamma   90.00
#
_symmetry.space_group_name_H-M   'P 1'
#
loop_
_entity.id
_entity.type
_entity.pdbx_description
1 polymer ?
#
loop_
_entity_poly.entity_id
_entity_poly.type
_entity_poly.pdbx_seq_one_letter_code
_entity_poly.pdbx_strand_id
1 'polypeptide(L)'
;MPKEKHELNKNWEAGAKFITRGLIIDQPWIGKILKGYKTWEMRSGRTTIRGPIALIEKGSGTIVGVGSILDSIGPLCFEEIFENEIKHNVGPEIYTRDDYKWNHAWVLGDVLPLVQPIKYQHRSGAVVWVELDTVAIENLQAALVEIFSTTQNVGSRSKSASADQKTSKIPFARDGSSFCINLCNRNGYFTVGEKGSEQRFSNYSAALEYLKRMPTAKWRRPNPKGNWGIVSAIGWKDA
;
A
#
# COMPACT_ATOMS: atom_id res chain seq x y z
N MET A 1 -8.30 -17.11 38.24
CA MET A 1 -9.19 -17.45 37.12
C MET A 1 -8.98 -16.44 36.00
N PRO A 2 -8.41 -16.81 34.84
CA PRO A 2 -8.37 -15.93 33.69
C PRO A 2 -9.28 -16.49 32.58
N LYS A 3 -10.48 -15.93 32.45
CA LYS A 3 -11.30 -16.00 31.24
C LYS A 3 -10.95 -14.79 30.39
N GLU A 4 -9.99 -14.89 29.46
CA GLU A 4 -9.78 -13.83 28.44
C GLU A 4 -8.70 -14.15 27.38
N LYS A 5 -8.56 -15.42 26.96
CA LYS A 5 -7.61 -15.78 25.88
C LYS A 5 -8.23 -16.61 24.75
N HIS A 6 -9.56 -16.59 24.64
CA HIS A 6 -10.30 -17.41 23.67
C HIS A 6 -11.30 -16.61 22.81
N GLU A 7 -11.02 -15.33 22.55
CA GLU A 7 -11.87 -14.48 21.70
C GLU A 7 -11.10 -13.65 20.64
N LEU A 8 -9.86 -14.01 20.31
CA LEU A 8 -9.11 -13.36 19.21
C LEU A 8 -9.09 -14.16 17.90
N ASN A 9 -9.71 -15.34 17.85
CA ASN A 9 -9.66 -16.26 16.71
C ASN A 9 -11.01 -16.50 15.99
N LYS A 10 -11.98 -15.59 16.10
CA LYS A 10 -13.33 -15.78 15.52
C LYS A 10 -13.80 -14.74 14.49
N ASN A 11 -12.90 -13.94 13.91
CA ASN A 11 -13.27 -12.93 12.90
C ASN A 11 -12.77 -13.21 11.47
N TRP A 12 -12.01 -14.28 11.23
CA TRP A 12 -11.55 -14.64 9.87
C TRP A 12 -12.27 -15.84 9.24
N GLU A 13 -12.94 -16.69 10.05
CA GLU A 13 -13.57 -17.93 9.57
C GLU A 13 -15.06 -17.79 9.16
N ALA A 14 -15.68 -16.61 9.35
CA ALA A 14 -17.12 -16.43 9.07
C ALA A 14 -17.47 -15.37 8.02
N GLY A 15 -16.50 -14.75 7.34
CA GLY A 15 -16.80 -13.65 6.41
C GLY A 15 -15.67 -13.13 5.53
N ALA A 16 -14.64 -13.94 5.23
CA ALA A 16 -13.59 -13.55 4.28
C ALA A 16 -14.22 -13.32 2.90
N LYS A 17 -14.41 -12.05 2.52
CA LYS A 17 -14.94 -11.68 1.22
C LYS A 17 -13.89 -12.06 0.18
N PHE A 18 -14.11 -13.17 -0.52
CA PHE A 18 -13.23 -13.62 -1.60
C PHE A 18 -12.99 -12.49 -2.61
N ILE A 19 -11.75 -12.34 -3.04
CA ILE A 19 -11.40 -11.39 -4.10
C ILE A 19 -11.83 -12.02 -5.42
N THR A 20 -12.99 -11.62 -5.94
CA THR A 20 -13.57 -12.20 -7.15
C THR A 20 -13.41 -11.34 -8.39
N ARG A 21 -12.88 -10.11 -8.24
CA ARG A 21 -12.71 -9.17 -9.35
C ARG A 21 -11.29 -8.64 -9.41
N GLY A 22 -10.80 -8.44 -10.62
CA GLY A 22 -9.51 -7.84 -10.92
C GLY A 22 -9.64 -6.54 -11.72
N LEU A 23 -8.78 -5.58 -11.41
CA LEU A 23 -8.60 -4.35 -12.16
C LEU A 23 -7.40 -4.49 -13.09
N ILE A 24 -7.61 -4.30 -14.39
CA ILE A 24 -6.53 -4.27 -15.39
C ILE A 24 -5.89 -2.89 -15.40
N ILE A 25 -4.58 -2.84 -15.19
CA ILE A 25 -3.78 -1.61 -15.15
C ILE A 25 -2.56 -1.77 -16.07
N ASP A 26 -2.29 -0.75 -16.87
CA ASP A 26 -1.17 -0.72 -17.81
C ASP A 26 0.16 -0.37 -17.12
N GLN A 27 1.27 -0.72 -17.75
CA GLN A 27 2.56 -0.13 -17.40
C GLN A 27 2.61 1.34 -17.87
N PRO A 28 3.35 2.23 -17.17
CA PRO A 28 4.14 1.99 -15.96
C PRO A 28 3.32 2.03 -14.65
N TRP A 29 2.00 2.25 -14.73
CA TRP A 29 1.16 2.61 -13.60
C TRP A 29 1.00 1.48 -12.58
N ILE A 30 0.81 0.25 -13.05
CA ILE A 30 0.73 -0.91 -12.17
C ILE A 30 2.01 -1.09 -11.36
N GLY A 31 3.18 -0.95 -12.00
CA GLY A 31 4.47 -1.03 -11.31
C GLY A 31 4.64 0.07 -10.26
N LYS A 32 4.15 1.29 -10.53
CA LYS A 32 4.15 2.39 -9.56
C LYS A 32 3.24 2.11 -8.37
N ILE A 33 2.06 1.52 -8.58
CA ILE A 33 1.14 1.11 -7.51
C ILE A 33 1.79 0.03 -6.63
N LEU A 34 2.30 -1.04 -7.22
CA LEU A 34 2.91 -2.16 -6.50
C LEU A 34 4.16 -1.75 -5.69
N LYS A 35 4.89 -0.73 -6.15
CA LYS A 35 6.04 -0.15 -5.42
C LYS A 35 5.63 0.90 -4.39
N GLY A 36 4.34 1.24 -4.29
CA GLY A 36 3.83 2.25 -3.35
C GLY A 36 4.05 3.70 -3.78
N TYR A 37 4.44 3.95 -5.05
CA TYR A 37 4.63 5.30 -5.58
C TYR A 37 3.34 5.97 -6.07
N LYS A 38 2.29 5.19 -6.28
CA LYS A 38 1.00 5.66 -6.79
C LYS A 38 -0.13 5.07 -5.96
N THR A 39 -0.92 5.93 -5.33
CA THR A 39 -2.07 5.57 -4.51
C THR A 39 -3.39 5.94 -5.18
N TRP A 40 -3.37 6.75 -6.24
CA TRP A 40 -4.56 7.09 -7.02
C TRP A 40 -4.44 6.48 -8.40
N GLU A 41 -5.34 5.57 -8.75
CA GLU A 41 -5.50 5.09 -10.12
C GLU A 41 -6.40 6.05 -10.90
N MET A 42 -5.88 6.65 -11.97
CA MET A 42 -6.59 7.69 -12.72
C MET A 42 -7.41 7.07 -13.84
N ARG A 43 -8.68 7.44 -13.93
CA ARG A 43 -9.63 6.95 -14.95
C ARG A 43 -10.50 8.09 -15.46
N SER A 44 -11.17 7.87 -16.60
CA SER A 44 -12.11 8.85 -17.18
C SER A 44 -13.51 8.79 -16.57
N GLY A 45 -13.73 7.97 -15.54
CA GLY A 45 -15.04 7.81 -14.91
C GLY A 45 -14.94 7.25 -13.50
N ARG A 46 -15.98 7.48 -12.70
CA ARG A 46 -16.11 6.96 -11.33
C ARG A 46 -16.27 5.44 -11.29
N THR A 47 -15.97 4.84 -10.14
CA THR A 47 -16.32 3.45 -9.83
C THR A 47 -17.18 3.37 -8.57
N THR A 48 -18.13 2.44 -8.56
CA THR A 48 -18.92 2.09 -7.37
C THR A 48 -18.31 0.93 -6.58
N ILE A 49 -17.27 0.28 -7.11
CA ILE A 49 -16.58 -0.82 -6.43
C ILE A 49 -15.82 -0.28 -5.22
N ARG A 50 -15.89 -1.01 -4.11
CA ARG A 50 -15.17 -0.75 -2.85
C ARG A 50 -14.68 -2.05 -2.24
N GLY A 51 -13.60 -1.96 -1.48
CA GLY A 51 -12.97 -3.11 -0.83
C GLY A 51 -11.95 -3.82 -1.73
N PRO A 52 -11.60 -5.07 -1.39
CA PRO A 52 -10.44 -5.74 -1.97
C PRO A 52 -10.68 -6.16 -3.43
N ILE A 53 -9.64 -5.99 -4.24
CA ILE A 53 -9.57 -6.29 -5.67
C ILE A 53 -8.23 -6.94 -6.00
N ALA A 54 -8.21 -7.76 -7.05
CA ALA A 54 -6.97 -8.21 -7.67
C ALA A 54 -6.41 -7.09 -8.56
N LEU A 55 -5.09 -6.98 -8.64
CA LEU A 55 -4.38 -6.06 -9.52
C LEU A 55 -3.74 -6.86 -10.65
N ILE A 56 -4.09 -6.53 -11.89
CA ILE A 56 -3.70 -7.28 -13.09
C ILE A 56 -2.87 -6.38 -13.98
N GLU A 57 -1.69 -6.86 -14.37
CA GLU A 57 -0.90 -6.21 -15.39
C GLU A 57 -1.52 -6.47 -16.76
N LYS A 58 -1.85 -5.39 -17.48
CA LYS A 58 -2.46 -5.46 -18.81
C LYS A 58 -1.60 -6.29 -19.77
N GLY A 59 -2.26 -7.20 -20.49
CA GLY A 59 -1.60 -8.08 -21.46
C GLY A 59 -0.85 -9.28 -20.85
N SER A 60 -0.65 -9.33 -19.53
CA SER A 60 0.06 -10.45 -18.89
C SER A 60 -0.78 -11.71 -18.74
N GLY A 61 -2.11 -11.57 -18.61
CA GLY A 61 -2.99 -12.67 -18.21
C GLY A 61 -2.77 -13.15 -16.76
N THR A 62 -2.14 -12.31 -15.93
CA THR A 62 -1.79 -12.65 -14.54
C THR A 62 -2.18 -11.57 -13.54
N ILE A 63 -2.57 -12.01 -12.35
CA ILE A 63 -2.70 -11.22 -11.14
C ILE A 63 -1.29 -11.04 -10.56
N VAL A 64 -0.91 -9.80 -10.30
CA VAL A 64 0.44 -9.43 -9.82
C VAL A 64 0.42 -8.83 -8.42
N GLY A 65 -0.77 -8.59 -7.87
CA GLY A 65 -0.96 -8.02 -6.55
C GLY A 65 -2.42 -7.99 -6.14
N VAL A 66 -2.68 -7.54 -4.93
CA VAL A 66 -4.00 -7.16 -4.43
C VAL A 66 -3.96 -5.74 -3.90
N GLY A 67 -5.13 -5.11 -3.82
CA GLY A 67 -5.31 -3.83 -3.16
C GLY A 67 -6.78 -3.60 -2.86
N SER A 68 -7.09 -2.52 -2.15
CA SER A 68 -8.46 -2.13 -1.81
C SER A 68 -8.82 -0.83 -2.51
N ILE A 69 -10.00 -0.74 -3.14
CA ILE A 69 -10.58 0.57 -3.48
C ILE A 69 -11.20 1.14 -2.22
N LEU A 70 -10.59 2.20 -1.70
CA LEU A 70 -11.04 2.94 -0.54
C LEU A 70 -12.08 4.02 -0.93
N ASP A 71 -11.84 4.69 -2.06
CA ASP A 71 -12.73 5.75 -2.54
C ASP A 71 -12.66 5.98 -4.07
N SER A 72 -13.59 6.78 -4.60
CA SER A 72 -13.66 7.21 -6.00
C SER A 72 -13.96 8.70 -6.03
N ILE A 73 -12.93 9.52 -6.20
CA ILE A 73 -13.00 10.98 -6.17
C ILE A 73 -13.07 11.51 -7.60
N GLY A 74 -13.93 12.50 -7.85
CA GLY A 74 -14.00 13.24 -9.11
C GLY A 74 -15.44 13.55 -9.56
N PRO A 75 -15.59 14.22 -10.72
CA PRO A 75 -14.51 14.64 -11.62
C PRO A 75 -13.63 15.73 -10.98
N LEU A 76 -12.32 15.55 -11.08
CA LEU A 76 -11.29 16.48 -10.62
C LEU A 76 -11.07 17.56 -11.68
N CYS A 77 -10.91 18.81 -11.25
CA CYS A 77 -10.44 19.88 -12.12
C CYS A 77 -8.93 19.80 -12.36
N PHE A 78 -8.41 20.64 -13.27
CA PHE A 78 -6.98 20.70 -13.57
C PHE A 78 -6.14 20.99 -12.32
N GLU A 79 -6.58 21.94 -11.49
CA GLU A 79 -5.88 22.30 -10.24
C GLU A 79 -5.80 21.10 -9.28
N GLU A 80 -6.91 20.37 -9.11
CA GLU A 80 -6.92 19.19 -8.25
C GLU A 80 -6.05 18.05 -8.79
N ILE A 81 -5.96 17.89 -10.11
CA ILE A 81 -5.02 16.94 -10.74
C ILE A 81 -3.58 17.39 -10.42
N PHE A 82 -3.25 18.63 -10.73
CA PHE A 82 -1.93 19.22 -10.49
C PHE A 82 -1.48 19.11 -9.02
N GLU A 83 -2.32 19.53 -8.07
CA GLU A 83 -2.02 19.48 -6.63
C GLU A 83 -1.83 18.05 -6.10
N ASN A 84 -2.44 17.06 -6.76
CA ASN A 84 -2.37 15.66 -6.36
C ASN A 84 -1.43 14.82 -7.23
N GLU A 85 -0.53 15.45 -8.00
CA GLU A 85 0.45 14.78 -8.87
C GLU A 85 1.18 13.65 -8.17
N ILE A 86 1.56 13.84 -6.90
CA ILE A 86 2.29 12.82 -6.15
C ILE A 86 1.45 11.57 -5.89
N LYS A 87 0.14 11.72 -5.64
CA LYS A 87 -0.74 10.59 -5.35
C LYS A 87 -1.00 9.76 -6.60
N HIS A 88 -1.18 10.42 -7.75
CA HIS A 88 -1.46 9.72 -9.00
C HIS A 88 -0.21 9.42 -9.84
N ASN A 89 0.90 10.09 -9.57
CA ASN A 89 2.20 9.91 -10.21
C ASN A 89 2.17 9.90 -11.75
N VAL A 90 1.30 10.72 -12.34
CA VAL A 90 1.20 10.96 -13.80
C VAL A 90 1.85 12.31 -14.02
N GLY A 91 2.89 12.40 -14.85
CA GLY A 91 3.62 13.65 -15.02
C GLY A 91 2.84 14.68 -15.87
N PRO A 92 3.20 15.97 -15.74
CA PRO A 92 2.56 17.07 -16.48
C PRO A 92 2.56 16.86 -17.98
N GLU A 93 3.61 16.24 -18.53
CA GLU A 93 3.71 15.91 -19.96
C GLU A 93 2.57 15.02 -20.48
N ILE A 94 1.83 14.36 -19.58
CA ILE A 94 0.66 13.55 -19.91
C ILE A 94 -0.63 14.31 -19.58
N TYR A 95 -0.78 14.86 -18.37
CA TYR A 95 -2.07 15.43 -17.94
C TYR A 95 -2.34 16.84 -18.47
N THR A 96 -1.35 17.52 -19.05
CA THR A 96 -1.56 18.83 -19.71
C THR A 96 -1.88 18.70 -21.20
N ARG A 97 -2.01 17.48 -21.73
CA ARG A 97 -2.36 17.26 -23.15
C ARG A 97 -3.83 17.56 -23.38
N ASP A 98 -4.16 18.11 -24.55
CA ASP A 98 -5.54 18.45 -24.94
C ASP A 98 -6.48 17.22 -24.97
N ASP A 99 -5.93 16.03 -25.21
CA ASP A 99 -6.66 14.76 -25.24
C ASP A 99 -6.75 14.06 -23.87
N TYR A 100 -6.25 14.68 -22.80
CA TYR A 100 -6.26 14.09 -21.46
C TYR A 100 -7.68 14.04 -20.88
N LYS A 101 -8.09 12.83 -20.47
CA LYS A 101 -9.46 12.55 -20.02
C LYS A 101 -9.56 11.86 -18.66
N TRP A 102 -8.45 11.64 -17.96
CA TRP A 102 -8.47 10.93 -16.69
C TRP A 102 -8.69 11.90 -15.52
N ASN A 103 -9.94 12.21 -15.25
CA ASN A 103 -10.35 13.15 -14.21
C ASN A 103 -11.00 12.48 -12.99
N HIS A 104 -10.96 11.15 -12.86
CA HIS A 104 -11.43 10.46 -11.66
C HIS A 104 -10.28 9.68 -11.03
N ALA A 105 -10.10 9.85 -9.72
CA ALA A 105 -9.11 9.14 -8.93
C ALA A 105 -9.77 8.02 -8.13
N TRP A 106 -9.40 6.77 -8.44
CA TRP A 106 -9.75 5.61 -7.63
C TRP A 106 -8.66 5.44 -6.58
N VAL A 107 -9.02 5.70 -5.32
CA VAL A 107 -8.08 5.71 -4.19
C VAL A 107 -7.80 4.26 -3.79
N LEU A 108 -6.55 3.85 -3.95
CA LEU A 108 -6.06 2.51 -3.60
C LEU A 108 -5.40 2.52 -2.22
N GLY A 109 -5.67 1.48 -1.44
CA GLY A 109 -5.03 1.17 -0.17
C GLY A 109 -4.72 -0.32 -0.05
N ASP A 110 -4.09 -0.72 1.05
CA ASP A 110 -3.77 -2.12 1.36
C ASP A 110 -3.10 -2.89 0.21
N VAL A 111 -2.24 -2.19 -0.55
CA VAL A 111 -1.61 -2.77 -1.74
C VAL A 111 -0.54 -3.77 -1.31
N LEU A 112 -0.67 -5.00 -1.80
CA LEU A 112 0.26 -6.09 -1.55
C LEU A 112 0.65 -6.73 -2.89
N PRO A 113 1.92 -6.58 -3.33
CA PRO A 113 2.42 -7.31 -4.48
C PRO A 113 2.51 -8.81 -4.17
N LEU A 114 2.19 -9.64 -5.16
CA LEU A 114 2.41 -11.08 -5.07
C LEU A 114 3.86 -11.41 -5.38
N VAL A 115 4.43 -12.38 -4.66
CA VAL A 115 5.78 -12.90 -4.92
C VAL A 115 5.81 -13.61 -6.28
N GLN A 116 4.76 -14.36 -6.60
CA GLN A 116 4.60 -15.03 -7.89
C GLN A 116 3.27 -14.59 -8.54
N PRO A 117 3.28 -14.22 -9.84
CA PRO A 117 2.06 -13.90 -10.56
C PRO A 117 1.13 -15.11 -10.67
N ILE A 118 -0.18 -14.88 -10.52
CA ILE A 118 -1.20 -15.94 -10.59
C ILE A 118 -1.97 -15.81 -11.90
N LYS A 119 -2.00 -16.87 -12.71
CA LYS A 119 -2.76 -16.87 -13.96
C LYS A 119 -4.27 -16.87 -13.68
N TYR A 120 -5.02 -16.20 -14.54
CA TYR A 120 -6.48 -16.26 -14.58
C TYR A 120 -6.96 -16.47 -16.01
N GLN A 121 -8.19 -16.97 -16.16
CA GLN A 121 -8.85 -17.13 -17.45
C GLN A 121 -9.57 -15.84 -17.82
N HIS A 122 -9.12 -15.20 -18.88
CA HIS A 122 -9.73 -14.00 -19.41
C HIS A 122 -10.96 -14.37 -20.27
N ARG A 123 -12.16 -13.98 -19.84
CA ARG A 123 -13.33 -14.01 -20.72
C ARG A 123 -13.23 -12.86 -21.74
N SER A 124 -13.44 -13.17 -23.02
CA SER A 124 -13.28 -12.20 -24.10
C SER A 124 -14.12 -10.93 -23.88
N GLY A 125 -13.54 -9.74 -24.15
CA GLY A 125 -14.23 -8.44 -24.09
C GLY A 125 -14.13 -7.67 -22.77
N ALA A 126 -13.42 -8.16 -21.75
CA ALA A 126 -13.24 -7.46 -20.49
C ALA A 126 -12.07 -6.45 -20.54
N VAL A 127 -12.39 -5.15 -20.64
CA VAL A 127 -11.37 -4.10 -20.91
C VAL A 127 -10.84 -3.39 -19.64
N VAL A 128 -11.61 -3.38 -18.55
CA VAL A 128 -11.24 -2.66 -17.30
C VAL A 128 -11.34 -3.56 -16.08
N TRP A 129 -12.51 -4.20 -15.90
CA TRP A 129 -12.78 -5.12 -14.80
C TRP A 129 -12.91 -6.53 -15.34
N VAL A 130 -12.27 -7.48 -14.66
CA VAL A 130 -12.44 -8.92 -14.92
C VAL A 130 -13.06 -9.59 -13.72
N GLU A 131 -13.95 -10.55 -13.97
CA GLU A 131 -14.34 -11.52 -12.96
C GLU A 131 -13.34 -12.68 -13.02
N LEU A 132 -12.78 -13.04 -11.87
CA LEU A 132 -11.80 -14.11 -11.76
C LEU A 132 -12.49 -15.47 -11.82
N ASP A 133 -11.86 -16.44 -12.47
CA ASP A 133 -12.30 -17.83 -12.41
C ASP A 133 -11.97 -18.45 -11.04
N THR A 134 -12.65 -19.55 -10.71
CA THR A 134 -12.52 -20.22 -9.42
C THR A 134 -11.08 -20.63 -9.12
N VAL A 135 -10.34 -21.10 -10.12
CA VAL A 135 -8.94 -21.53 -9.94
C VAL A 135 -8.06 -20.33 -9.57
N ALA A 136 -8.25 -19.18 -10.22
CA ALA A 136 -7.55 -17.96 -9.86
C ALA A 136 -7.90 -17.48 -8.43
N ILE A 137 -9.18 -17.57 -8.03
CA ILE A 137 -9.64 -17.19 -6.68
C ILE A 137 -9.00 -18.08 -5.61
N GLU A 138 -9.00 -19.39 -5.82
CA GLU A 138 -8.40 -20.36 -4.88
C GLU A 138 -6.89 -20.16 -4.73
N ASN A 139 -6.18 -20.01 -5.86
CA ASN A 139 -4.75 -19.76 -5.86
C ASN A 139 -4.40 -18.43 -5.17
N LEU A 140 -5.19 -17.39 -5.43
CA LEU A 140 -5.00 -16.09 -4.78
C LEU A 140 -5.23 -16.18 -3.28
N GLN A 141 -6.27 -16.88 -2.84
CA GLN A 141 -6.54 -17.11 -1.43
C GLN A 141 -5.40 -17.88 -0.76
N ALA A 142 -4.89 -18.94 -1.39
CA ALA A 142 -3.77 -19.72 -0.88
C ALA A 142 -2.50 -18.86 -0.72
N ALA A 143 -2.17 -18.06 -1.74
CA ALA A 143 -1.02 -17.16 -1.71
C ALA A 143 -1.14 -16.12 -0.58
N LEU A 144 -2.33 -15.55 -0.37
CA LEU A 144 -2.56 -14.60 0.72
C LEU A 144 -2.43 -15.27 2.09
N VAL A 145 -3.02 -16.45 2.28
CA VAL A 145 -2.87 -17.22 3.53
C VAL A 145 -1.40 -17.52 3.82
N GLU A 146 -0.62 -17.91 2.82
CA GLU A 146 0.82 -18.15 2.98
C GLU A 146 1.57 -16.88 3.40
N ILE A 147 1.30 -15.73 2.75
CA ILE A 147 1.91 -14.44 3.09
C ILE A 147 1.57 -14.03 4.53
N PHE A 148 0.30 -14.14 4.93
CA PHE A 148 -0.12 -13.77 6.28
C PHE A 148 0.36 -14.75 7.35
N SER A 149 0.39 -16.05 7.05
CA SER A 149 0.91 -17.08 7.96
C SER A 149 2.42 -16.93 8.17
N THR A 150 3.15 -16.61 7.10
CA THR A 150 4.59 -16.31 7.17
C THR A 150 4.83 -15.06 8.01
N THR A 151 4.04 -14.00 7.81
CA THR A 151 4.14 -12.76 8.59
C THR A 151 3.90 -12.98 10.10
N GLN A 152 3.08 -13.97 10.47
CA GLN A 152 2.79 -14.33 11.87
C GLN A 152 3.79 -15.33 12.48
N ASN A 153 4.39 -16.23 11.68
CA ASN A 153 5.32 -17.27 12.17
C ASN A 153 6.77 -16.81 12.33
N VAL A 154 7.14 -15.62 11.84
CA VAL A 154 8.50 -15.05 12.00
C VAL A 154 8.82 -14.72 13.49
N GLY A 155 7.87 -14.88 14.41
CA GLY A 155 8.10 -14.76 15.86
C GLY A 155 8.74 -15.96 16.57
N SER A 156 8.97 -17.13 15.93
CA SER A 156 9.48 -18.31 16.67
C SER A 156 10.28 -19.34 15.87
N ARG A 157 11.54 -19.03 15.50
CA ARG A 157 12.69 -19.95 15.53
C ARG A 157 13.93 -19.29 14.93
N SER A 158 15.04 -19.34 15.66
CA SER A 158 16.36 -18.88 15.23
C SER A 158 17.32 -20.05 15.01
N LYS A 159 18.30 -19.82 14.12
CA LYS A 159 19.54 -20.56 13.76
C LYS A 159 19.38 -21.48 12.53
N SER A 160 20.20 -21.42 11.47
CA SER A 160 21.55 -20.83 11.28
C SER A 160 21.95 -20.64 9.80
N ALA A 161 22.72 -19.56 9.54
CA ALA A 161 23.72 -19.28 8.47
C ALA A 161 23.28 -19.37 6.98
N SER A 162 23.59 -18.44 6.06
CA SER A 162 24.74 -17.52 5.94
C SER A 162 24.48 -16.31 5.02
N ALA A 163 25.16 -15.20 5.38
CA ALA A 163 25.65 -14.08 4.56
C ALA A 163 24.68 -13.07 3.90
N ASP A 164 24.77 -11.84 4.44
CA ASP A 164 24.44 -10.53 3.86
C ASP A 164 22.97 -10.05 3.90
N GLN A 165 22.44 -9.83 5.11
CA GLN A 165 21.23 -9.02 5.32
C GLN A 165 21.48 -7.94 6.38
N LYS A 166 21.62 -6.69 5.92
CA LYS A 166 21.71 -5.49 6.76
C LYS A 166 20.38 -5.27 7.49
N THR A 167 20.42 -5.33 8.80
CA THR A 167 19.29 -5.25 9.73
C THR A 167 18.47 -3.95 9.58
N SER A 168 17.19 -4.06 9.22
CA SER A 168 16.26 -2.93 9.08
C SER A 168 15.70 -2.49 10.44
N LYS A 169 16.51 -1.81 11.26
CA LYS A 169 16.02 -1.17 12.49
C LYS A 169 15.17 0.06 12.17
N ILE A 170 14.06 0.25 12.90
CA ILE A 170 13.17 1.41 12.80
C ILE A 170 13.13 2.21 14.11
N PRO A 171 12.98 3.55 14.06
CA PRO A 171 12.93 4.37 15.27
C PRO A 171 11.56 4.28 15.95
N PHE A 172 11.55 4.35 17.28
CA PHE A 172 10.34 4.41 18.09
C PHE A 172 10.40 5.55 19.12
N ALA A 173 9.25 6.13 19.43
CA ALA A 173 9.09 7.27 20.31
C ALA A 173 8.51 6.87 21.68
N ARG A 174 8.60 7.78 22.65
CA ARG A 174 8.13 7.57 24.04
C ARG A 174 6.64 7.25 24.14
N ASP A 175 5.84 7.76 23.21
CA ASP A 175 4.40 7.52 23.15
C ASP A 175 4.02 6.16 22.54
N GLY A 176 4.99 5.28 22.32
CA GLY A 176 4.81 3.95 21.73
C GLY A 176 4.72 3.95 20.20
N SER A 177 4.62 5.11 19.55
CA SER A 177 4.62 5.17 18.09
C SER A 177 5.97 4.80 17.50
N SER A 178 5.95 4.18 16.32
CA SER A 178 7.15 3.84 15.56
C SER A 178 7.02 4.44 14.17
N PHE A 179 8.16 4.77 13.56
CA PHE A 179 8.14 5.21 12.18
C PHE A 179 7.85 4.02 11.27
N CYS A 180 6.59 3.87 10.86
CA CYS A 180 6.13 2.76 10.03
C CYS A 180 5.29 3.24 8.84
N ILE A 181 5.27 2.42 7.79
CA ILE A 181 4.71 2.78 6.48
C ILE A 181 3.24 3.21 6.56
N ASN A 182 2.43 2.51 7.36
CA ASN A 182 0.97 2.74 7.42
C ASN A 182 0.58 3.93 8.30
N LEU A 183 1.34 4.23 9.37
CA LEU A 183 0.96 5.27 10.34
C LEU A 183 1.69 6.60 10.12
N CYS A 184 2.85 6.59 9.47
CA CYS A 184 3.67 7.79 9.29
C CYS A 184 3.58 8.37 7.87
N ASN A 185 2.69 7.81 7.04
CA ASN A 185 2.38 8.32 5.72
C ASN A 185 1.15 9.23 5.78
N ARG A 186 1.36 10.54 5.59
CA ARG A 186 0.27 11.52 5.44
C ARG A 186 0.18 11.94 3.98
N ASN A 187 -0.95 11.64 3.33
CA ASN A 187 -1.22 12.03 1.95
C ASN A 187 -0.11 11.61 0.97
N GLY A 188 0.50 10.43 1.17
CA GLY A 188 1.58 9.91 0.32
C GLY A 188 2.99 10.27 0.79
N TYR A 189 3.15 10.90 1.96
CA TYR A 189 4.43 11.42 2.42
C TYR A 189 4.82 11.03 3.83
N PHE A 190 6.09 10.69 3.98
CA PHE A 190 6.79 10.62 5.24
C PHE A 190 7.45 11.97 5.50
N THR A 191 6.94 12.69 6.50
CA THR A 191 7.52 13.97 6.93
C THR A 191 8.46 13.70 8.10
N VAL A 192 9.76 13.94 7.89
CA VAL A 192 10.84 13.62 8.82
C VAL A 192 11.79 14.81 8.97
N GLY A 193 12.52 14.93 10.07
CA GLY A 193 13.40 16.06 10.32
C GLY A 193 13.00 16.92 11.51
N GLU A 194 13.78 17.98 11.73
CA GLU A 194 13.56 18.94 12.80
C GLU A 194 12.32 19.81 12.53
N LYS A 195 11.68 20.29 13.59
CA LYS A 195 10.55 21.21 13.46
C LYS A 195 11.03 22.51 12.79
N GLY A 196 10.42 22.86 11.65
CA GLY A 196 10.78 24.04 10.86
C GLY A 196 11.77 23.75 9.72
N SER A 197 12.33 22.54 9.65
CA SER A 197 13.19 22.08 8.56
C SER A 197 12.86 20.65 8.13
N GLU A 198 11.57 20.29 8.23
CA GLU A 198 11.09 18.97 7.85
C GLU A 198 11.32 18.68 6.36
N GLN A 199 11.83 17.49 6.09
CA GLN A 199 11.94 16.89 4.77
C GLN A 199 10.75 15.97 4.51
N ARG A 200 10.30 15.93 3.25
CA ARG A 200 9.20 15.07 2.81
C ARG A 200 9.71 14.05 1.81
N PHE A 201 9.42 12.79 2.09
CA PHE A 201 9.79 11.67 1.23
C PHE A 201 8.53 10.92 0.83
N SER A 202 8.40 10.59 -0.46
CA SER A 202 7.33 9.70 -0.96
C SER A 202 7.70 8.22 -0.84
N ASN A 203 8.98 7.90 -0.64
CA ASN A 203 9.49 6.55 -0.45
C ASN A 203 9.84 6.31 1.03
N TYR A 204 9.30 5.25 1.62
CA TYR A 204 9.53 4.89 3.03
C TYR A 204 11.00 4.59 3.33
N SER A 205 11.67 3.84 2.46
CA SER A 205 13.09 3.47 2.61
C SER A 205 13.98 4.71 2.60
N ALA A 206 13.75 5.64 1.66
CA ALA A 206 14.49 6.90 1.61
C ALA A 206 14.28 7.76 2.88
N ALA A 207 13.04 7.80 3.38
CA ALA A 207 12.72 8.50 4.63
C ALA A 207 13.42 7.85 5.84
N LEU A 208 13.43 6.51 5.90
CA LEU A 208 14.10 5.77 6.96
C LEU A 208 15.63 5.95 6.92
N GLU A 209 16.23 5.94 5.72
CA GLU A 209 17.65 6.22 5.53
C GLU A 209 18.00 7.65 5.94
N TYR A 210 17.13 8.63 5.67
CA TYR A 210 17.29 9.99 6.16
C TYR A 210 17.27 10.04 7.70
N LEU A 211 16.29 9.39 8.33
CA LEU A 211 16.17 9.31 9.79
C LEU A 211 17.40 8.67 10.45
N LYS A 212 18.00 7.64 9.83
CA LYS A 212 19.22 6.99 10.33
C LYS A 212 20.44 7.91 10.34
N ARG A 213 20.46 8.93 9.49
CA ARG A 213 21.55 9.93 9.41
C ARG A 213 21.36 11.08 10.40
N MET A 214 20.19 11.23 11.00
CA MET A 214 19.93 12.27 12.00
C MET A 214 20.55 11.89 13.35
N PRO A 215 21.08 12.86 14.13
CA PRO A 215 21.49 12.63 15.51
C PRO A 215 20.35 12.11 16.39
N THR A 216 19.13 12.60 16.13
CA THR A 216 17.90 12.07 16.72
C THR A 216 16.83 12.01 15.64
N ALA A 217 16.44 10.80 15.26
CA ALA A 217 15.38 10.58 14.27
C ALA A 217 14.08 11.25 14.73
N LYS A 218 13.49 12.10 13.88
CA LYS A 218 12.24 12.83 14.16
C LYS A 218 11.29 12.71 12.98
N TRP A 219 10.03 12.38 13.25
CA TRP A 219 9.03 12.17 12.21
C TRP A 219 7.65 12.64 12.64
N ARG A 220 6.79 12.94 11.67
CA ARG A 220 5.37 13.21 11.93
C ARG A 220 4.57 11.92 11.98
N ARG A 221 3.66 11.85 12.94
CA ARG A 221 2.69 10.78 13.12
C ARG A 221 1.35 11.34 13.63
N PRO A 222 0.22 10.64 13.48
CA PRO A 222 -1.04 11.00 14.13
C PRO A 222 -1.02 10.64 15.61
N ASN A 223 -1.50 11.53 16.47
CA ASN A 223 -1.75 11.26 17.88
C ASN A 223 -3.14 10.59 18.07
N PRO A 224 -3.49 10.12 19.28
CA PRO A 224 -4.80 9.48 19.53
C PRO A 224 -6.02 10.37 19.21
N LYS A 225 -5.84 11.70 19.11
CA LYS A 225 -6.89 12.65 18.70
C LYS A 225 -6.89 12.93 17.18
N GLY A 226 -6.08 12.19 16.40
CA GLY A 226 -5.95 12.36 14.94
C GLY A 226 -5.06 13.52 14.49
N ASN A 227 -4.53 14.33 15.42
CA ASN A 227 -3.67 15.46 15.09
C ASN A 227 -2.25 14.99 14.79
N TRP A 228 -1.63 15.55 13.75
CA TRP A 228 -0.28 15.18 13.33
C TRP A 228 0.77 16.04 14.02
N GLY A 229 1.68 15.39 14.74
CA GLY A 229 2.78 16.05 15.45
C GLY A 229 4.12 15.37 15.19
N ILE A 230 5.20 16.12 15.37
CA ILE A 230 6.56 15.58 15.34
C ILE A 230 6.85 14.86 16.65
N VAL A 231 7.40 13.67 16.56
CA VAL A 231 7.96 12.91 17.69
C VAL A 231 9.45 12.72 17.51
N SER A 232 10.15 12.43 18.60
CA SER A 232 11.58 12.10 18.60
C SER A 232 11.79 10.64 18.97
N ALA A 233 12.71 9.98 18.29
CA ALA A 233 13.14 8.64 18.63
C ALA A 233 13.75 8.62 20.04
N ILE A 234 13.33 7.66 20.86
CA ILE A 234 14.00 7.31 22.12
C ILE A 234 14.86 6.05 21.98
N GLY A 235 14.78 5.39 20.83
CA GLY A 235 15.55 4.20 20.51
C GLY A 235 15.22 3.67 19.12
N TRP A 236 15.90 2.58 18.77
CA TRP A 236 15.72 1.83 17.53
C TRP A 236 15.39 0.38 17.89
N LYS A 237 14.37 -0.17 17.26
CA LYS A 237 13.96 -1.56 17.43
C LYS A 237 13.95 -2.27 16.09
N ASP A 238 13.98 -3.59 16.13
CA ASP A 238 13.79 -4.39 14.91
C ASP A 238 12.37 -4.14 14.38
N ALA A 239 12.27 -3.99 13.05
CA ALA A 239 11.03 -3.66 12.36
C ALA A 239 9.96 -4.74 12.51
#